data_AF-A0A2D8FBA4-F1
#
_entry.id   AF-A0A2D8FBA4-F1
#
_cell.length_a   1.000
_cell.length_b   1.000
_cell.length_c   1.000
_cell.angle_alpha   90.00
_cell.angle_beta   90.00
_cell.angle_gamma   90.00
#
_symmetry.space_group_name_H-M   'P 1'
#
loop_
_entity.id
_entity.type
_entity.pdbx_description
1 polymer ?
#
loop_
_entity_poly.entity_id
_entity_poly.type
_entity_poly.pdbx_seq_one_letter_code
_entity_poly.pdbx_strand_id
1 'polypeptide(L)' 'MQRFYGMPFEPFEKYTPVGTADDIVAFLEPFVEAGAKTLSLKACGPDPETELEVIAEVAARLRR' A
#
# COMPACT_ATOMS: atom_id res chain seq x y z
N MET A 1 6.86 -9.94 1.01
CA MET A 1 7.92 -9.89 2.05
C MET A 1 8.92 -11.03 1.95
N GLN A 2 8.49 -12.29 1.84
CA GLN A 2 9.38 -13.45 1.74
C GLN A 2 10.37 -13.38 0.56
N ARG A 3 9.93 -12.89 -0.60
CA ARG A 3 10.78 -12.66 -1.77
C ARG A 3 11.86 -11.58 -1.57
N PHE A 4 11.61 -10.60 -0.71
CA PHE A 4 12.51 -9.45 -0.49
C PHE A 4 13.42 -9.65 0.72
N TYR A 5 12.84 -10.03 1.85
CA TYR A 5 13.52 -10.12 3.14
C TYR A 5 13.80 -11.55 3.58
N GLY A 6 13.38 -12.58 2.82
CA GLY A 6 13.58 -13.98 3.19
C GLY A 6 12.77 -14.43 4.41
N MET A 7 11.78 -13.63 4.84
CA MET A 7 10.97 -13.88 6.05
C MET A 7 9.49 -14.14 5.72
N PRO A 8 8.78 -14.90 6.58
CA PRO A 8 7.32 -15.01 6.52
C PRO A 8 6.63 -13.64 6.52
N PHE A 9 5.41 -13.56 6.00
CA PHE A 9 4.69 -12.29 5.85
C PHE A 9 4.01 -11.84 7.15
N GLU A 10 3.62 -12.79 7.99
CA GLU A 10 2.82 -12.63 9.20
C GLU A 10 3.30 -11.50 10.13
N PRO A 11 4.62 -11.30 10.38
CA PRO A 11 5.07 -10.18 11.22
C PRO A 11 4.77 -8.78 10.63
N PHE A 12 4.63 -8.70 9.30
CA PHE A 12 4.41 -7.45 8.56
C PHE A 12 2.94 -7.17 8.25
N GLU A 13 2.07 -8.16 8.40
CA GLU A 13 0.67 -8.08 7.98
C GLU A 13 -0.05 -6.87 8.57
N LYS A 14 0.11 -6.62 9.87
CA LYS A 14 -0.48 -5.44 10.55
C LYS A 14 0.01 -4.07 10.04
N TYR A 15 1.12 -4.03 9.32
CA TYR A 15 1.72 -2.80 8.79
C TYR A 15 1.58 -2.69 7.28
N THR A 16 1.09 -3.74 6.63
CA THR A 16 1.03 -3.83 5.17
C THR A 16 -0.43 -3.83 4.75
N PRO A 17 -0.91 -2.78 4.08
CA PRO A 17 -2.22 -2.84 3.45
C PRO A 17 -2.19 -3.91 2.35
N VAL A 18 -3.17 -4.80 2.34
CA VAL A 18 -3.31 -5.90 1.36
C VAL A 18 -4.75 -5.92 0.87
N GLY A 19 -4.93 -6.15 -0.43
CA GLY A 19 -6.25 -6.28 -1.04
C GLY A 19 -6.42 -5.35 -2.23
N THR A 20 -7.61 -4.78 -2.35
CA THR A 20 -7.99 -3.85 -3.43
C THR A 20 -7.51 -2.43 -3.15
N ALA A 21 -7.65 -1.53 -4.14
CA ALA A 21 -7.38 -0.11 -3.94
C ALA A 21 -8.23 0.49 -2.80
N ASP A 22 -9.48 0.05 -2.64
CA ASP A 22 -10.37 0.48 -1.54
C ASP A 22 -9.79 0.11 -0.17
N ASP A 23 -9.34 -1.14 -0.02
CA ASP A 23 -8.74 -1.64 1.23
C ASP A 23 -7.46 -0.85 1.58
N ILE A 24 -6.63 -0.58 0.57
CA ILE A 24 -5.38 0.17 0.73
C ILE A 24 -5.67 1.63 1.10
N VAL A 25 -6.63 2.29 0.44
CA VAL A 25 -7.02 3.67 0.77
C VAL A 25 -7.56 3.75 2.18
N ALA A 26 -8.47 2.86 2.57
CA ALA A 26 -9.05 2.86 3.92
C ALA A 26 -7.98 2.68 5.01
N PHE A 27 -6.95 1.88 4.76
CA PHE A 27 -5.82 1.73 5.68
C PHE A 27 -4.96 3.00 5.77
N LEU A 28 -4.75 3.70 4.66
CA LEU A 28 -3.83 4.86 4.60
C LEU A 28 -4.50 6.18 4.97
N GLU A 29 -5.81 6.31 4.81
CA GLU A 29 -6.57 7.54 5.05
C GLU A 29 -6.34 8.13 6.46
N PRO A 30 -6.31 7.35 7.56
CA PRO A 30 -6.03 7.89 8.89
C PRO A 30 -4.66 8.59 9.00
N PHE A 31 -3.65 8.15 8.24
CA PHE A 31 -2.34 8.81 8.24
C PHE A 31 -2.41 10.17 7.56
N VAL A 32 -3.15 10.26 6.44
CA VAL A 32 -3.35 11.52 5.71
C VAL A 32 -4.14 12.51 6.58
N GLU A 33 -5.18 12.04 7.25
CA GLU A 33 -5.98 12.85 8.19
C GLU A 33 -5.15 13.34 9.40
N ALA A 34 -4.23 12.50 9.89
CA ALA A 34 -3.26 12.90 10.92
C ALA A 34 -2.19 13.89 10.42
N GLY A 35 -2.21 14.27 9.14
CA GLY A 35 -1.35 15.30 8.55
C GLY A 35 -0.14 14.76 7.80
N ALA A 36 -0.05 13.45 7.54
CA ALA A 36 1.03 12.91 6.70
C ALA A 36 1.00 13.55 5.31
N LYS A 37 2.15 14.11 4.89
CA LYS A 37 2.33 14.75 3.58
C LYS A 37 2.99 13.85 2.55
N THR A 38 3.71 12.83 3.02
CA THR A 38 4.43 11.89 2.17
C THR A 38 4.18 10.48 2.69
N LEU A 39 3.69 9.60 1.81
CA LEU A 39 3.56 8.17 2.06
C LEU A 39 4.52 7.45 1.11
N SER A 40 5.43 6.66 1.66
CA SER A 40 6.36 5.83 0.87
C SER A 40 5.82 4.41 0.85
N LEU A 41 5.46 3.92 -0.34
CA LEU A 41 4.84 2.60 -0.53
C LEU A 41 5.68 1.78 -1.51
N LYS A 42 5.82 0.48 -1.21
CA LYS A 42 6.28 -0.54 -2.16
C LYS A 42 5.05 -1.36 -2.58
N ALA A 43 4.57 -1.17 -3.80
CA ALA A 43 3.51 -1.99 -4.39
C ALA A 43 3.98 -3.44 -4.53
N CYS A 44 3.28 -4.45 -3.98
CA CYS A 44 3.66 -5.85 -4.18
C CYS A 44 2.47 -6.62 -4.74
N GLY A 45 2.51 -6.89 -6.04
CA GLY A 45 1.44 -7.52 -6.81
C GLY A 45 1.94 -8.66 -7.69
N PRO A 46 1.06 -9.22 -8.52
CA PRO A 46 1.40 -10.33 -9.40
C PRO A 46 2.41 -9.93 -10.49
N ASP A 47 2.32 -8.69 -10.97
CA ASP A 47 3.16 -8.14 -12.03
C ASP A 47 3.26 -6.59 -11.92
N PRO A 48 4.26 -5.97 -12.59
CA PRO A 48 4.47 -4.52 -12.50
C PRO A 48 3.34 -3.65 -13.04
N GLU A 49 2.56 -4.11 -14.02
CA GLU A 49 1.44 -3.33 -14.58
C GLU A 49 0.32 -3.25 -13.56
N THR A 50 -0.08 -4.39 -13.00
CA THR A 50 -1.07 -4.44 -11.91
C THR A 50 -0.62 -3.62 -10.69
N GLU A 51 0.67 -3.72 -10.30
CA GLU A 51 1.23 -2.92 -9.21
C GLU A 51 1.09 -1.42 -9.47
N LEU A 52 1.39 -0.98 -10.70
CA LEU A 52 1.32 0.43 -11.10
C LEU A 52 -0.12 0.94 -11.14
N GLU A 53 -1.04 0.17 -11.74
CA GLU A 53 -2.46 0.55 -11.85
C GLU A 53 -3.08 0.77 -10.47
N VAL A 54 -2.90 -0.18 -9.56
CA VAL A 54 -3.46 -0.08 -8.20
C VAL A 54 -2.87 1.10 -7.43
N ILE A 55 -1.54 1.29 -7.46
CA ILE A 55 -0.93 2.43 -6.75
C ILE A 55 -1.28 3.78 -7.37
N ALA A 56 -1.45 3.84 -8.69
CA ALA A 56 -1.92 5.06 -9.35
C ALA A 56 -3.33 5.44 -8.86
N GLU A 57 -4.24 4.47 -8.74
CA GLU A 57 -5.58 4.71 -8.21
C GLU A 57 -5.55 5.18 -6.75
N VAL A 58 -4.80 4.47 -5.89
CA VAL A 58 -4.63 4.85 -4.48
C VAL A 58 -4.08 6.27 -4.35
N ALA A 59 -3.05 6.61 -5.13
CA ALA A 59 -2.45 7.94 -5.12
C ALA A 59 -3.43 9.01 -5.60
N ALA A 60 -4.24 8.74 -6.63
CA ALA A 60 -5.24 9.68 -7.13
C ALA A 60 -6.33 9.99 -6.08
N ARG A 61 -6.69 9.00 -5.25
CA ARG A 61 -7.72 9.14 -4.21
C ARG A 61 -7.22 9.82 -2.94
N LEU A 62 -5.93 9.64 -2.60
CA LEU A 62 -5.34 10.21 -1.38
C LEU A 62 -4.69 11.58 -1.59
N ARG A 63 -4.33 11.94 -2.84
CA ARG A 63 -3.80 13.27 -3.15
C ARG A 63 -4.91 14.32 -3.02
N ARG A 64 -4.72 15.26 -2.08
CA ARG A 64 -5.54 16.45 -1.86
C ARG A 64 -4.70 17.72 -2.02
#